data_AF-A9WTH8-F1
#
_entry.id   AF-A9WTH8-F1
#
_cell.length_a   1.000
_cell.length_b   1.000
_cell.length_c   1.000
_cell.angle_alpha   90.00
_cell.angle_beta   90.00
_cell.angle_gamma   90.00
#
_symmetry.space_group_name_H-M   'P 1'
#
loop_
_entity.id
_entity.type
_entity.pdbx_description
1 polymer ?
#
loop_
_entity_poly.entity_id
_entity_poly.type
_entity_poly.pdbx_seq_one_letter_code
_entity_poly.pdbx_strand_id
1 'polypeptide(L)' 'MKIGYLEPELFDMAAGWMLALTPGGVDQDLQRLGHHRILRPMFPYDDNFLPDLSARQIPASNASWPAATEEETSAPN' A
#
# COMPACT_ATOMS: atom_id res chain seq x y z
N MET A 1 -6.19 6.99 20.18
CA MET A 1 -5.51 8.25 19.84
C MET A 1 -4.71 8.00 18.56
N LYS A 2 -4.81 8.83 17.50
CA LYS A 2 -4.14 8.59 16.22
C LYS A 2 -3.11 9.71 15.98
N ILE A 3 -1.83 9.39 16.11
CA ILE A 3 -0.72 10.37 16.19
C ILE A 3 0.09 10.42 14.89
N GLY A 4 -0.58 10.47 13.74
CA GLY A 4 0.08 10.32 12.44
C GLY A 4 1.00 11.47 12.03
N TYR A 5 1.10 12.55 12.81
CA TYR A 5 1.75 13.80 12.39
C TYR A 5 2.83 14.33 13.36
N LEU A 6 3.20 13.58 14.40
CA LEU A 6 4.21 14.00 15.40
C LEU A 6 5.42 13.05 15.45
N GLU A 7 5.73 12.39 14.34
CA GLU A 7 6.75 11.34 14.29
C GLU A 7 8.15 11.82 14.74
N PRO A 8 8.63 13.03 14.37
CA PRO A 8 9.94 13.50 14.84
C PRO A 8 9.98 13.74 16.35
N GLU A 9 9.00 14.45 16.90
CA GLU A 9 8.97 14.82 18.32
C GLU A 9 8.69 13.60 19.22
N LEU A 10 7.88 12.66 18.74
CA LEU A 10 7.62 11.40 19.46
C LEU A 10 8.83 10.47 19.45
N PHE A 11 9.59 10.44 18.34
CA PHE A 11 10.80 9.62 18.25
C PHE A 11 11.86 10.08 19.24
N ASP A 12 12.07 11.40 19.35
CA ASP A 12 13.00 12.00 20.32
C ASP A 12 12.63 11.69 21.78
N MET A 13 11.33 11.50 22.05
CA MET A 13 10.81 11.17 23.38
C MET A 13 10.69 9.66 23.65
N ALA A 14 11.01 8.80 22.69
CA ALA A 14 10.68 7.37 22.71
C ALA A 14 11.49 6.51 23.70
N ALA A 15 12.49 7.06 24.39
CA ALA A 15 13.34 6.32 25.32
C ALA A 15 12.50 5.67 26.45
N GLY A 16 12.37 4.34 26.42
CA GLY A 16 11.61 3.57 27.39
C GLY A 16 10.11 3.42 27.08
N TRP A 17 9.66 3.76 25.87
CA TRP A 17 8.26 3.58 25.49
C TRP A 17 7.93 2.13 25.14
N MET A 18 6.72 1.71 25.52
CA MET A 18 6.16 0.41 25.21
C MET A 18 4.87 0.59 24.43
N LEU A 19 4.81 0.03 23.21
CA LEU A 19 3.59 0.03 22.41
C LEU A 19 2.67 -1.11 22.87
N ALA A 20 1.64 -0.78 23.64
CA ALA A 20 0.60 -1.74 23.99
C ALA A 20 -0.37 -1.87 22.81
N LEU A 21 -0.27 -2.96 22.05
CA LEU A 21 -1.21 -3.32 20.99
C LEU A 21 -2.55 -3.77 21.61
N THR A 22 -3.42 -2.80 21.86
CA THR A 22 -4.74 -3.06 22.42
C THR A 22 -5.74 -3.36 21.30
N PRO A 23 -6.67 -4.32 21.51
CA PRO A 23 -7.78 -4.50 20.58
C PRO A 23 -8.60 -3.22 20.45
N GLY A 24 -8.83 -2.76 19.22
CA GLY A 24 -9.59 -1.54 18.97
C GLY A 24 -9.41 -0.98 17.57
N GLY A 25 -9.96 0.21 17.32
CA GLY A 25 -9.95 0.84 15.98
C GLY A 25 -8.58 1.29 15.46
N VAL A 26 -7.50 1.06 16.22
CA VAL A 26 -6.11 1.32 15.83
C VAL A 26 -5.23 0.06 15.97
N ASP A 27 -5.87 -1.10 16.01
CA ASP A 27 -5.19 -2.39 16.06
C ASP A 27 -4.31 -2.59 14.82
N GLN A 28 -3.05 -2.93 15.07
CA GLN A 28 -2.06 -3.17 14.01
C GLN A 28 -2.01 -4.64 13.58
N ASP A 29 -2.70 -5.54 14.29
CA ASP A 29 -2.94 -6.91 13.84
C ASP A 29 -3.99 -6.89 12.71
N LEU A 30 -3.52 -6.63 11.50
CA LEU A 30 -4.36 -6.50 10.31
C LEU A 30 -5.19 -7.75 10.04
N GLN A 31 -4.65 -8.94 10.31
CA GLN A 31 -5.36 -10.20 10.05
C GLN A 31 -6.59 -10.37 10.93
N ARG A 32 -6.57 -9.80 12.14
CA ARG A 32 -7.73 -9.75 13.03
C ARG A 32 -8.82 -8.79 12.56
N LEU A 33 -8.47 -7.83 11.70
CA LEU A 33 -9.44 -6.90 11.14
C LEU A 33 -10.20 -7.61 10.01
N GLY A 34 -11.50 -7.88 10.23
CA GLY A 34 -12.38 -8.56 9.26
C GLY A 34 -12.66 -7.73 7.99
N HIS A 35 -11.65 -7.49 7.17
CA HIS A 35 -11.74 -6.68 5.96
C HIS A 35 -12.50 -7.40 4.84
N HIS A 36 -13.34 -6.64 4.14
CA HIS A 36 -14.14 -7.10 3.01
C HIS A 36 -13.92 -6.19 1.81
N ARG A 37 -14.17 -6.70 0.59
CA ARG A 37 -14.02 -5.96 -0.69
C ARG A 37 -12.59 -5.52 -1.02
N ILE A 38 -11.61 -6.34 -0.65
CA ILE A 38 -10.22 -6.20 -1.10
C ILE A 38 -9.95 -7.10 -2.30
N LEU A 39 -9.04 -6.67 -3.18
CA LEU A 39 -8.54 -7.51 -4.28
C LEU A 39 -7.64 -8.61 -3.70
N ARG A 40 -7.81 -9.84 -4.18
CA ARG A 40 -7.12 -11.04 -3.72
C ARG A 40 -6.37 -11.67 -4.91
N PRO A 41 -5.16 -12.23 -4.73
CA PRO A 41 -4.46 -12.39 -3.46
C PRO A 41 -3.81 -11.09 -2.93
N MET A 42 -3.81 -10.89 -1.61
CA MET A 42 -3.20 -9.75 -0.93
C MET A 42 -2.52 -10.17 0.37
N PHE A 43 -1.22 -9.92 0.48
CA PHE A 43 -0.49 -10.04 1.74
C PHE A 43 -0.93 -8.92 2.72
N PRO A 44 -1.14 -9.19 4.03
CA PRO A 44 -0.89 -10.44 4.76
C PRO A 44 -2.13 -11.35 4.89
N TYR A 45 -3.22 -11.08 4.17
CA TYR A 45 -4.46 -11.87 4.26
C TYR A 45 -4.43 -13.18 3.46
N ASP A 46 -3.59 -13.23 2.42
CA ASP A 46 -3.20 -14.41 1.69
C ASP A 46 -1.66 -14.44 1.69
N ASP A 47 -1.06 -15.53 2.14
CA ASP A 47 0.40 -15.69 2.23
C ASP A 47 0.94 -16.77 1.28
N ASN A 48 0.07 -17.61 0.74
CA ASN A 48 0.42 -18.70 -0.17
C ASN A 48 0.19 -18.32 -1.64
N PHE A 49 0.92 -17.32 -2.13
CA PHE A 49 0.95 -16.96 -3.54
C PHE A 49 2.34 -16.46 -3.97
N LEU A 50 2.62 -16.51 -5.27
CA LEU A 50 3.88 -16.02 -5.85
C LEU A 50 3.66 -14.61 -6.41
N PRO A 51 4.17 -13.54 -5.76
CA PRO A 51 4.08 -12.19 -6.31
C PRO A 51 5.09 -11.99 -7.46
N ASP A 52 4.72 -11.18 -8.45
CA ASP A 52 5.70 -10.62 -9.39
C ASP A 52 6.48 -9.51 -8.66
N LEU A 53 7.76 -9.78 -8.42
CA LEU A 53 8.69 -8.86 -7.75
C LEU A 53 9.59 -8.12 -8.75
N SER A 54 9.29 -8.21 -10.05
CA SER A 54 10.04 -7.47 -11.06
C SER A 54 9.89 -5.96 -10.85
N ALA A 55 10.99 -5.24 -11.01
CA ALA A 55 10.97 -3.79 -10.91
C ALA A 55 10.27 -3.21 -12.14
N ARG A 56 9.20 -2.43 -11.91
CA ARG A 56 8.54 -1.66 -12.98
C ARG A 56 9.02 -0.22 -12.95
N GLN A 57 9.63 0.24 -14.04
CA GLN A 57 9.95 1.65 -14.22
C GLN A 57 8.67 2.43 -14.50
N ILE A 58 8.38 3.42 -13.65
CA ILE A 58 7.22 4.31 -13.79
C ILE A 58 7.78 5.68 -14.18
N PRO A 59 7.20 6.37 -15.19
CA PRO A 59 7.62 7.71 -15.56
C PRO A 59 7.59 8.67 -14.37
N ALA A 60 8.42 9.71 -14.41
CA ALA A 60 8.33 10.80 -13.46
C ALA A 60 6.91 11.38 -13.46
N SER A 61 6.39 11.75 -12.29
CA SER A 61 5.01 12.22 -12.14
C SER A 61 4.67 13.47 -12.96
N ASN A 62 5.70 14.24 -13.35
CA ASN A 62 5.60 15.42 -14.18
C ASN A 62 5.85 15.15 -15.68
N ALA A 63 6.10 13.90 -16.07
CA ALA A 63 6.18 13.53 -17.47
C ALA A 63 4.76 13.55 -18.06
N SER A 64 4.56 14.31 -19.12
CA SER A 64 3.32 14.25 -19.90
C SER A 64 3.17 12.84 -20.48
N TRP A 65 1.98 12.24 -20.32
CA TRP A 65 1.64 10.98 -20.96
C TRP A 65 1.95 11.07 -22.47
N PRO A 66 2.72 10.14 -23.05
CA PRO A 66 2.98 10.17 -24.49
C PRO A 66 1.65 10.02 -25.22
N ALA A 67 1.35 10.94 -26.14
CA ALA A 67 0.19 10.82 -27.03
C ALA A 67 0.23 9.41 -27.64
N ALA A 68 -0.89 8.68 -27.50
CA ALA A 68 -1.02 7.35 -28.08
C ALA A 68 -0.60 7.43 -29.55
N THR A 69 0.42 6.65 -29.91
CA THR A 69 0.76 6.47 -31.31
C THR A 69 -0.45 5.84 -31.95
N GLU A 70 -1.08 6.56 -32.88
CA GLU A 70 -2.25 6.13 -33.63
C GLU A 70 -1.89 4.95 -34.56
N GLU A 71 -1.65 3.78 -33.99
CA GLU A 71 -1.46 2.53 -34.74
C GLU A 71 -2.20 1.38 -34.05
N GLU A 72 -3.46 1.58 -33.65
CA GLU A 72 -4.35 0.44 -33.35
C GLU A 72 -5.83 0.78 -33.58
N THR A 73 -6.14 1.43 -34.72
CA THR A 73 -7.51 1.51 -35.23
C THR A 73 -7.56 1.19 -36.72
N SER A 74 -7.07 0.01 -37.10
CA SER A 74 -7.44 -0.57 -38.39
C SER A 74 -7.33 -2.11 -38.35
N ALA A 75 -8.37 -2.74 -37.82
CA ALA A 75 -8.72 -4.10 -38.19
C ALA A 75 -10.03 -4.02 -39.00
N PRO A 76 -10.09 -4.62 -40.20
CA PRO A 76 -11.28 -4.56 -41.03
C PRO A 76 -12.37 -5.49 -40.51
N ASN A 77 -13.60 -5.11 -40.86
CA ASN A 77 -14.89 -5.78 -40.70
C ASN A 77 -14.88 -7.28 -41.02
#